data_AF-A0A2G9ZE97-F1
#
_entry.id   AF-A0A2G9ZE97-F1
#
_cell.length_a   1.000
_cell.length_b   1.000
_cell.length_c   1.000
_cell.angle_alpha   90.00
_cell.angle_beta   90.00
_cell.angle_gamma   90.00
#
_symmetry.space_group_name_H-M   'P 1'
#
loop_
_entity.id
_entity.type
_entity.pdbx_description
1 polymer ?
#
loop_
_entity_poly.entity_id
_entity_poly.type
_entity_poly.pdbx_seq_one_letter_code
_entity_poly.pdbx_strand_id
1 'polypeptide(L)'
;EDASLFNGLEDIASYKTKRRVLKPIARGLKVFDESEDPSLMPSELIICCDQKTSIVKLGYKQDSPLQIDLDEEQGIVLREKATQKTIPIEINLVKRREYQDVRVPGRIDPDRTKLVDFIDVVGLDRLSVITFDGCWNWNCGKPCSFCDYNPKRQDHTSAKPSTNTLRDFDGDVNLWWSHYQNRYLAGMEYAFKYILDTEDLSPHQHLLIMSGNLPISLSVWNNALDVVETLNKVRNVGFFDNYLNICPHPDVEVLQRARGLGIKQVQYNLEVIGPEVFAGMCPGKMDYSTFIARLEEAVCIMGFGNVRSNFVLGIQPVEQLLEGIRDLAKKGVVADYSIFQPKRGTPMADHPAPTMDTIVSFTKELVRIYKEYGFHGIYCNLSSRSSIINECL
;
A
#
# COMPACT_ATOMS: atom_id res chain seq x y z
N GLU A 1 -20.73 19.44 -14.46
CA GLU A 1 -21.70 18.87 -13.52
C GLU A 1 -21.00 17.84 -12.67
N ASP A 2 -21.09 18.02 -11.36
CA ASP A 2 -20.42 17.17 -10.39
C ASP A 2 -21.03 15.78 -10.43
N ALA A 3 -20.18 14.76 -10.49
CA ALA A 3 -20.64 13.38 -10.43
C ALA A 3 -21.55 13.22 -9.20
N SER A 4 -22.74 12.65 -9.41
CA SER A 4 -23.88 12.47 -8.49
C SER A 4 -23.57 11.52 -7.31
N LEU A 5 -22.34 11.53 -6.82
CA LEU A 5 -21.72 10.38 -6.18
C LEU A 5 -22.31 10.13 -4.81
N PHE A 6 -23.33 9.28 -4.77
CA PHE A 6 -23.83 8.60 -3.58
C PHE A 6 -24.39 9.50 -2.47
N ASN A 7 -24.50 10.81 -2.68
CA ASN A 7 -25.07 11.74 -1.68
C ASN A 7 -26.53 11.43 -1.32
N GLY A 8 -27.25 10.72 -2.20
CA GLY A 8 -28.60 10.20 -1.94
C GLY A 8 -28.63 8.75 -1.45
N LEU A 9 -27.48 8.10 -1.24
CA LEU A 9 -27.44 6.74 -0.71
C LEU A 9 -27.73 6.77 0.80
N GLU A 10 -28.82 6.11 1.19
CA GLU A 10 -29.18 5.96 2.59
C GLU A 10 -28.07 5.22 3.37
N ASP A 11 -27.78 5.70 4.58
CA ASP A 11 -26.80 5.10 5.49
C ASP A 11 -25.36 4.98 4.91
N ILE A 12 -24.94 5.92 4.05
CA ILE A 12 -23.56 5.94 3.49
C ILE A 12 -22.45 5.87 4.57
N ALA A 13 -22.74 6.29 5.80
CA ALA A 13 -21.82 6.27 6.93
C ALA A 13 -21.50 4.86 7.48
N SER A 14 -22.35 3.86 7.20
CA SER A 14 -22.10 2.45 7.55
C SER A 14 -21.18 1.73 6.53
N TYR A 15 -20.73 2.44 5.50
CA TYR A 15 -19.80 1.94 4.50
C TYR A 15 -18.43 2.60 4.58
N LYS A 16 -17.42 1.94 4.00
CA LYS A 16 -16.04 2.41 3.96
C LYS A 16 -15.91 3.57 2.97
N THR A 17 -15.95 4.78 3.51
CA THR A 17 -15.99 6.02 2.74
C THR A 17 -14.74 6.87 2.91
N LYS A 18 -14.61 7.89 2.06
CA LYS A 18 -13.65 8.98 2.15
C LYS A 18 -14.36 10.30 1.90
N ARG A 19 -13.82 11.38 2.45
CA ARG A 19 -14.32 12.73 2.19
C ARG A 19 -14.02 13.13 0.74
N ARG A 20 -14.97 13.81 0.09
CA ARG A 20 -14.75 14.47 -1.21
C ARG A 20 -13.78 15.65 -1.03
N VAL A 21 -12.86 15.82 -1.99
CA VAL A 21 -11.93 16.95 -2.02
C VAL A 21 -12.32 17.88 -3.17
N LEU A 22 -12.79 19.10 -2.86
CA LEU A 22 -13.34 20.04 -3.87
C LEU A 22 -12.45 21.25 -4.16
N LYS A 23 -11.87 21.87 -3.13
CA LYS A 23 -11.02 23.06 -3.23
C LYS A 23 -9.64 22.78 -2.65
N PRO A 24 -8.85 21.88 -3.29
CA PRO A 24 -7.53 21.55 -2.81
C PRO A 24 -6.55 22.71 -2.99
N ILE A 25 -6.16 23.38 -1.91
CA ILE A 25 -5.16 24.44 -1.88
C ILE A 25 -3.82 23.89 -1.39
N ALA A 26 -2.78 24.04 -2.22
CA ALA A 26 -1.42 23.78 -1.79
C ALA A 26 -0.84 25.03 -1.11
N ARG A 27 -0.46 24.91 0.17
CA ARG A 27 0.34 25.91 0.88
C ARG A 27 1.67 25.27 1.27
N GLY A 28 2.71 25.52 0.47
CA GLY A 28 3.97 24.78 0.54
C GLY A 28 3.75 23.30 0.19
N LEU A 29 4.21 22.40 1.06
CA LEU A 29 4.05 20.94 0.90
C LEU A 29 2.70 20.39 1.40
N LYS A 30 1.76 21.26 1.81
CA LYS A 30 0.48 20.85 2.39
C LYS A 30 -0.67 21.16 1.43
N VAL A 31 -1.35 20.11 0.92
CA VAL A 31 -2.64 20.23 0.19
C VAL A 31 -3.82 20.17 1.17
N PHE A 32 -4.46 21.29 1.45
CA PHE A 32 -5.69 21.37 2.25
C PHE A 32 -6.89 21.32 1.33
N ASP A 33 -8.02 20.83 1.78
CA ASP A 33 -9.29 21.14 1.14
C ASP A 33 -9.98 22.26 1.92
N GLU A 34 -10.07 23.45 1.32
CA GLU A 34 -10.81 24.58 1.91
C GLU A 34 -12.32 24.50 1.66
N SER A 35 -12.79 23.43 1.01
CA SER A 35 -14.21 23.15 0.97
C SER A 35 -14.74 22.85 2.37
N GLU A 36 -15.95 23.31 2.68
CA GLU A 36 -16.71 22.85 3.84
C GLU A 36 -17.59 21.64 3.49
N ASP A 37 -17.32 20.96 2.36
CA ASP A 37 -18.17 19.87 1.86
C ASP A 37 -18.11 18.65 2.80
N PRO A 38 -19.23 18.25 3.42
CA PRO A 38 -19.29 17.07 4.28
C PRO A 38 -19.48 15.77 3.48
N SER A 39 -19.63 15.84 2.15
CA SER A 39 -19.97 14.68 1.31
C SER A 39 -18.96 13.54 1.47
N LEU A 40 -19.51 12.36 1.76
CA LEU A 40 -18.78 11.10 1.81
C LEU A 40 -18.94 10.38 0.48
N MET A 41 -17.87 9.72 0.05
CA MET A 41 -17.86 8.92 -1.17
C MET A 41 -17.26 7.55 -0.85
N PRO A 42 -17.76 6.46 -1.44
CA PRO A 42 -17.15 5.15 -1.29
C PRO A 42 -15.64 5.17 -1.58
N SER A 43 -14.86 4.50 -0.75
CA SER A 43 -13.42 4.40 -0.96
C SER A 43 -13.03 3.16 -1.77
N GLU A 44 -13.84 2.09 -1.66
CA GLU A 44 -13.62 0.77 -2.24
C GLU A 44 -14.94 0.18 -2.78
N LEU A 45 -14.88 -0.36 -3.99
CA LEU A 45 -15.82 -1.20 -4.74
C LEU A 45 -15.70 -2.68 -4.44
N ILE A 46 -16.76 -3.41 -4.12
CA ILE A 46 -16.83 -4.85 -4.41
C ILE A 46 -17.50 -4.98 -5.78
N ILE A 47 -16.80 -5.56 -6.75
CA ILE A 47 -17.32 -5.82 -8.09
C ILE A 47 -17.49 -7.32 -8.25
N CYS A 48 -18.68 -7.75 -8.66
CA CYS A 48 -18.98 -9.13 -8.98
C CYS A 48 -19.36 -9.26 -10.45
N CYS A 49 -18.74 -10.20 -11.15
CA CYS A 49 -19.05 -10.55 -12.53
C CYS A 49 -18.91 -12.07 -12.67
N ASP A 50 -19.96 -12.73 -13.14
CA ASP A 50 -20.09 -14.19 -13.15
C ASP A 50 -19.82 -14.80 -11.76
N GLN A 51 -18.83 -15.69 -11.64
CA GLN A 51 -18.39 -16.31 -10.38
C GLN A 51 -17.14 -15.64 -9.78
N LYS A 52 -16.78 -14.45 -10.27
CA LYS A 52 -15.59 -13.72 -9.81
C LYS A 52 -15.99 -12.48 -9.04
N THR A 53 -15.29 -12.25 -7.93
CA THR A 53 -15.42 -11.04 -7.10
C THR A 53 -14.08 -10.33 -7.05
N SER A 54 -14.04 -9.01 -7.07
CA SER A 54 -12.81 -8.26 -6.80
C SER A 54 -13.10 -7.02 -5.98
N ILE A 55 -12.11 -6.57 -5.21
CA ILE A 55 -12.18 -5.30 -4.49
C ILE A 55 -11.28 -4.26 -5.14
N VAL A 56 -11.91 -3.20 -5.63
CA VAL A 56 -11.23 -2.12 -6.32
C VAL A 56 -11.23 -0.85 -5.48
N LYS A 57 -10.08 -0.17 -5.45
CA LYS A 57 -9.99 1.16 -4.83
C LYS A 57 -10.41 2.22 -5.84
N LEU A 58 -11.28 3.14 -5.43
CA LEU A 58 -11.80 4.15 -6.34
C LEU A 58 -10.90 5.38 -6.47
N GLY A 59 -10.48 5.66 -7.71
CA GLY A 59 -9.87 6.91 -8.14
C GLY A 59 -10.88 7.77 -8.90
N TYR A 60 -11.52 8.72 -8.22
CA TYR A 60 -12.51 9.59 -8.84
C TYR A 60 -11.85 10.67 -9.69
N LYS A 61 -12.23 10.74 -10.97
CA LYS A 61 -11.75 11.74 -11.93
C LYS A 61 -12.92 12.26 -12.76
N GLN A 62 -12.93 13.56 -13.06
CA GLN A 62 -14.02 14.18 -13.84
C GLN A 62 -14.06 13.65 -15.29
N ASP A 63 -12.91 13.31 -15.85
CA ASP A 63 -12.70 12.78 -17.19
C ASP A 63 -12.76 11.25 -17.25
N SER A 64 -13.18 10.57 -16.16
CA SER A 64 -13.38 9.13 -16.17
C SER A 64 -14.38 8.74 -17.27
N PRO A 65 -14.06 7.72 -18.11
CA PRO A 65 -14.99 7.18 -19.10
C PRO A 65 -16.12 6.38 -18.43
N LEU A 66 -15.97 6.08 -17.15
CA LEU A 66 -16.92 5.33 -16.34
C LEU A 66 -17.51 6.24 -15.26
N GLN A 67 -18.81 6.12 -15.04
CA GLN A 67 -19.53 6.78 -13.95
C GLN A 67 -20.26 5.74 -13.11
N ILE A 68 -20.37 5.98 -11.81
CA ILE A 68 -21.17 5.15 -10.91
C ILE A 68 -22.43 5.93 -10.58
N ASP A 69 -23.58 5.29 -10.72
CA ASP A 69 -24.90 5.88 -10.50
C ASP A 69 -25.74 5.04 -9.51
N LEU A 70 -26.77 5.68 -8.95
CA LEU A 70 -27.83 5.03 -8.21
C LEU A 70 -29.03 4.85 -9.13
N ASP A 71 -29.41 3.60 -9.37
CA ASP A 71 -30.59 3.17 -10.10
C ASP A 71 -31.66 2.72 -9.11
N GLU A 72 -32.91 3.16 -9.30
CA GLU A 72 -34.00 2.90 -8.35
C GLU A 72 -34.33 1.40 -8.22
N GLU A 73 -34.14 0.61 -9.28
CA GLU A 73 -34.44 -0.82 -9.29
C GLU A 73 -33.20 -1.68 -9.02
N GLN A 74 -32.04 -1.30 -9.56
CA GLN A 74 -30.82 -2.11 -9.53
C GLN A 74 -29.83 -1.71 -8.43
N GLY A 75 -30.09 -0.62 -7.70
CA GLY A 75 -29.17 -0.08 -6.72
C GLY A 75 -27.96 0.57 -7.40
N ILE A 76 -26.73 0.17 -7.02
CA ILE A 76 -25.52 0.83 -7.51
C ILE A 76 -25.11 0.21 -8.85
N VAL A 77 -24.99 1.03 -9.90
CA VAL A 77 -24.63 0.58 -11.25
C VAL A 77 -23.44 1.35 -11.81
N LEU A 78 -22.64 0.69 -12.66
CA LEU A 78 -21.58 1.33 -13.43
C LEU A 78 -22.07 1.59 -14.86
N ARG A 79 -21.88 2.81 -15.36
CA ARG A 79 -22.24 3.19 -16.73
C ARG A 79 -21.04 3.70 -17.50
N GLU A 80 -21.03 3.42 -18.80
CA GLU A 80 -20.15 4.11 -19.72
C GLU A 80 -20.67 5.55 -19.92
N LYS A 81 -19.83 6.54 -19.59
CA LYS A 81 -20.23 7.95 -19.58
C LYS A 81 -20.67 8.47 -20.97
N ALA A 82 -20.05 7.96 -22.03
CA ALA A 82 -20.34 8.39 -23.40
C ALA A 82 -21.70 7.88 -23.93
N THR A 83 -22.05 6.63 -23.62
CA THR A 83 -23.26 5.98 -24.15
C THR A 83 -24.39 5.88 -23.13
N GLN A 84 -24.11 6.16 -21.86
CA GLN A 84 -24.98 5.93 -20.71
C GLN A 84 -25.40 4.46 -20.53
N LYS A 85 -24.73 3.53 -21.25
CA LYS A 85 -25.01 2.10 -21.18
C LYS A 85 -24.53 1.54 -19.84
N THR A 86 -25.40 0.81 -19.15
CA THR A 86 -25.04 0.04 -17.96
C THR A 86 -24.09 -1.09 -18.32
N ILE A 87 -23.00 -1.19 -17.56
CA ILE A 87 -22.07 -2.30 -17.63
C ILE A 87 -22.65 -3.43 -16.78
N PRO A 88 -22.80 -4.65 -17.32
CA PRO A 88 -23.46 -5.77 -16.64
C PRO A 88 -22.54 -6.38 -15.57
N ILE A 89 -22.29 -5.63 -14.51
CA ILE A 89 -21.53 -6.03 -13.33
C ILE A 89 -22.32 -5.66 -12.08
N GLU A 90 -22.28 -6.53 -11.08
CA GLU A 90 -22.86 -6.23 -9.78
C GLU A 90 -21.86 -5.43 -8.95
N ILE A 91 -22.36 -4.43 -8.22
CA ILE A 91 -21.55 -3.51 -7.43
C ILE A 91 -22.09 -3.45 -6.01
N ASN A 92 -21.23 -3.76 -5.05
CA ASN A 92 -21.53 -3.66 -3.63
C ASN A 92 -20.54 -2.73 -2.94
N LEU A 93 -20.98 -2.09 -1.86
CA LEU A 93 -20.12 -1.27 -1.03
C LEU A 93 -19.42 -2.11 0.04
N VAL A 94 -18.15 -1.80 0.30
CA VAL A 94 -17.44 -2.38 1.44
C VAL A 94 -18.02 -1.78 2.73
N LYS A 95 -18.52 -2.62 3.63
CA LYS A 95 -19.03 -2.18 4.93
C LYS A 95 -17.91 -1.58 5.79
N ARG A 96 -18.26 -0.54 6.53
CA ARG A 96 -17.41 -0.02 7.60
C ARG A 96 -17.35 -1.07 8.70
N ARG A 97 -16.17 -1.21 9.31
CA ARG A 97 -15.95 -2.17 10.40
C ARG A 97 -15.97 -1.45 11.74
N GLU A 98 -16.60 -2.06 12.75
CA GLU A 98 -16.81 -1.43 14.06
C GLU A 98 -15.50 -1.09 14.77
N TYR A 99 -14.46 -1.92 14.62
CA TYR A 99 -13.16 -1.67 15.25
C TYR A 99 -12.51 -0.32 14.86
N GLN A 100 -12.90 0.28 13.73
CA GLN A 100 -12.36 1.55 13.26
C GLN A 100 -12.66 2.75 14.19
N ASP A 101 -13.65 2.61 15.07
CA ASP A 101 -13.96 3.62 16.11
C ASP A 101 -13.54 3.20 17.51
N VAL A 102 -13.07 1.96 17.67
CA VAL A 102 -12.55 1.47 18.95
C VAL A 102 -11.22 2.13 19.23
N ARG A 103 -11.01 2.50 20.49
CA ARG A 103 -9.81 3.17 20.98
C ARG A 103 -9.03 2.26 21.90
N VAL A 104 -7.71 2.35 21.83
CA VAL A 104 -6.81 1.67 22.75
C VAL A 104 -7.10 2.15 24.20
N PRO A 105 -7.06 1.25 25.20
CA PRO A 105 -7.20 1.62 26.61
C PRO A 105 -6.17 2.68 27.04
N GLY A 106 -6.60 3.64 27.87
CA GLY A 106 -5.76 4.75 28.35
C GLY A 106 -4.48 4.33 29.07
N ARG A 107 -4.48 3.14 29.67
CA ARG A 107 -3.29 2.54 30.32
C ARG A 107 -2.20 2.09 29.34
N ILE A 108 -2.55 1.86 28.08
CA ILE A 108 -1.63 1.48 27.00
C ILE A 108 -1.25 2.73 26.21
N ASP A 109 -2.26 3.52 25.84
CA ASP A 109 -2.08 4.80 25.16
C ASP A 109 -2.92 5.89 25.83
N PRO A 110 -2.28 6.84 26.55
CA PRO A 110 -2.98 7.98 27.17
C PRO A 110 -3.79 8.82 26.19
N ASP A 111 -3.36 8.93 24.92
CA ASP A 111 -4.09 9.69 23.89
C ASP A 111 -5.31 8.92 23.34
N ARG A 112 -5.47 7.65 23.75
CA ARG A 112 -6.56 6.75 23.33
C ARG A 112 -6.73 6.75 21.81
N THR A 113 -5.62 6.57 21.09
CA THR A 113 -5.63 6.47 19.62
C THR A 113 -6.51 5.32 19.13
N LYS A 114 -6.99 5.42 17.89
CA LYS A 114 -7.92 4.43 17.33
C LYS A 114 -7.17 3.17 16.94
N LEU A 115 -7.82 2.01 16.96
CA LEU A 115 -7.18 0.75 16.55
C LEU A 115 -6.66 0.79 15.11
N VAL A 116 -7.38 1.48 14.21
CA VAL A 116 -6.98 1.71 12.81
C VAL A 116 -5.66 2.49 12.68
N ASP A 117 -5.22 3.20 13.73
CA ASP A 117 -3.91 3.84 13.77
C ASP A 117 -2.75 2.86 14.00
N PHE A 118 -3.02 1.61 14.34
CA PHE A 118 -2.01 0.55 14.48
C PHE A 118 -2.12 -0.45 13.33
N ILE A 119 -3.33 -0.97 13.09
CA ILE A 119 -3.60 -1.98 12.06
C ILE A 119 -4.88 -1.59 11.32
N ASP A 120 -4.78 -1.47 10.00
CA ASP A 120 -5.93 -1.22 9.12
C ASP A 120 -6.29 -2.49 8.33
N VAL A 121 -7.58 -2.76 8.24
CA VAL A 121 -8.13 -3.81 7.37
C VAL A 121 -8.43 -3.18 6.01
N VAL A 122 -7.57 -3.49 5.04
CA VAL A 122 -7.70 -3.03 3.66
C VAL A 122 -8.35 -4.12 2.82
N GLY A 123 -9.33 -3.76 2.01
CA GLY A 123 -10.22 -4.75 1.39
C GLY A 123 -11.05 -5.47 2.45
N LEU A 124 -11.22 -6.79 2.29
CA LEU A 124 -11.94 -7.61 3.27
C LEU A 124 -11.02 -8.39 4.20
N ASP A 125 -9.83 -8.78 3.76
CA ASP A 125 -9.03 -9.80 4.47
C ASP A 125 -7.56 -9.45 4.65
N ARG A 126 -7.11 -8.23 4.30
CA ARG A 126 -5.73 -7.80 4.51
C ARG A 126 -5.56 -6.89 5.71
N LEU A 127 -4.80 -7.38 6.68
CA LEU A 127 -4.21 -6.59 7.75
C LEU A 127 -2.99 -5.82 7.22
N SER A 128 -3.02 -4.50 7.36
CA SER A 128 -1.93 -3.61 6.95
C SER A 128 -1.32 -2.94 8.17
N VAL A 129 -0.02 -3.12 8.33
CA VAL A 129 0.80 -2.52 9.38
C VAL A 129 1.84 -1.60 8.75
N ILE A 130 1.97 -0.39 9.30
CA ILE A 130 3.00 0.57 8.91
C ILE A 130 3.93 0.74 10.10
N THR A 131 5.21 0.37 10.01
CA THR A 131 6.13 0.43 11.16
C THR A 131 6.31 1.86 11.69
N PHE A 132 6.38 2.83 10.80
CA PHE A 132 6.45 4.26 11.11
C PHE A 132 5.95 5.08 9.91
N ASP A 133 5.46 6.30 10.17
CA ASP A 133 4.98 7.21 9.15
C ASP A 133 6.14 8.02 8.53
N GLY A 134 6.17 8.05 7.19
CA GLY A 134 7.12 8.85 6.43
C GLY A 134 8.38 8.09 5.99
N CYS A 135 9.28 8.80 5.32
CA CYS A 135 10.49 8.24 4.74
C CYS A 135 11.64 9.24 4.84
N TRP A 136 12.79 8.81 5.36
CA TRP A 136 13.99 9.61 5.52
C TRP A 136 14.47 10.24 4.21
N ASN A 137 14.22 9.60 3.07
CA ASN A 137 14.59 10.14 1.76
C ASN A 137 13.94 11.52 1.50
N TRP A 138 12.74 11.75 2.05
CA TRP A 138 12.12 13.08 2.05
C TRP A 138 12.85 14.04 3.01
N ASN A 139 13.19 13.59 4.21
CA ASN A 139 13.89 14.39 5.22
C ASN A 139 15.29 14.85 4.75
N CYS A 140 16.03 14.01 4.01
CA CYS A 140 17.37 14.32 3.52
C CYS A 140 17.43 14.95 2.13
N GLY A 141 16.29 15.35 1.56
CA GLY A 141 16.21 16.04 0.26
C GLY A 141 16.49 15.13 -0.95
N LYS A 142 16.36 13.82 -0.80
CA LYS A 142 16.51 12.82 -1.87
C LYS A 142 15.26 11.94 -2.07
N PRO A 143 14.04 12.50 -2.12
CA PRO A 143 12.83 11.71 -2.29
C PRO A 143 12.80 11.03 -3.67
N CYS A 144 12.02 9.96 -3.80
CA CYS A 144 11.73 9.42 -5.12
C CYS A 144 10.84 10.40 -5.89
N SER A 145 11.10 10.60 -7.18
CA SER A 145 10.50 11.66 -8.01
C SER A 145 8.98 11.58 -8.17
N PHE A 146 8.37 10.44 -7.84
CA PHE A 146 6.94 10.14 -7.99
C PHE A 146 6.21 9.87 -6.66
N CYS A 147 6.93 9.70 -5.55
CA CYS A 147 6.38 9.14 -4.31
C CYS A 147 5.94 10.24 -3.34
N ASP A 148 4.66 10.30 -2.97
CA ASP A 148 4.11 11.27 -2.01
C ASP A 148 4.12 10.79 -0.55
N TYR A 149 4.89 9.76 -0.21
CA TYR A 149 5.05 9.25 1.15
C TYR A 149 5.98 10.15 2.00
N ASN A 150 5.69 11.45 2.00
CA ASN A 150 6.36 12.42 2.84
C ASN A 150 5.92 12.25 4.30
N PRO A 151 6.80 12.57 5.27
CA PRO A 151 6.43 12.52 6.67
C PRO A 151 5.33 13.55 6.97
N LYS A 152 4.30 13.09 7.67
CA LYS A 152 3.03 13.81 7.86
C LYS A 152 3.22 15.12 8.63
N ARG A 153 2.36 16.09 8.32
CA ARG A 153 2.32 17.46 8.87
C ARG A 153 2.56 17.54 10.38
N GLN A 154 3.15 18.65 10.83
CA GLN A 154 3.47 18.94 12.24
C GLN A 154 2.30 18.75 13.24
N ASP A 155 1.06 18.88 12.76
CA ASP A 155 -0.18 18.75 13.53
C ASP A 155 -0.83 17.37 13.45
N HIS A 156 -0.22 16.40 12.73
CA HIS A 156 -0.77 15.06 12.61
C HIS A 156 -0.49 14.24 13.86
N THR A 157 -1.54 13.96 14.63
CA THR A 157 -1.51 13.01 15.74
C THR A 157 -1.89 11.62 15.23
N SER A 158 -0.99 10.66 15.43
CA SER A 158 -1.15 9.24 15.10
C SER A 158 -0.39 8.46 16.15
N ALA A 159 -0.80 7.21 16.40
CA ALA A 159 -0.04 6.32 17.25
C ALA A 159 1.35 5.97 16.68
N LYS A 160 1.48 6.07 15.35
CA LYS A 160 2.69 5.69 14.63
C LYS A 160 3.80 6.73 14.86
N PRO A 161 5.04 6.29 15.18
CA PRO A 161 6.20 7.17 15.14
C PRO A 161 6.32 7.80 13.74
N SER A 162 6.71 9.08 13.66
CA SER A 162 6.85 9.79 12.39
C SER A 162 8.30 10.20 12.15
N THR A 163 8.83 10.03 10.93
CA THR A 163 10.20 10.48 10.63
C THR A 163 10.35 12.01 10.72
N ASN A 164 9.26 12.77 10.86
CA ASN A 164 9.33 14.20 11.17
C ASN A 164 9.81 14.51 12.58
N THR A 165 9.61 13.62 13.55
CA THR A 165 10.10 13.83 14.93
C THR A 165 11.52 13.32 15.12
N LEU A 166 12.11 12.65 14.13
CA LEU A 166 13.49 12.16 14.20
C LEU A 166 14.50 13.30 14.45
N ARG A 167 14.21 14.51 13.96
CA ARG A 167 15.02 15.71 14.21
C ARG A 167 15.02 16.15 15.68
N ASP A 168 13.97 15.79 16.43
CA ASP A 168 13.85 16.13 17.85
C ASP A 168 14.80 15.25 18.70
N PHE A 169 15.43 14.25 18.07
CA PHE A 169 16.43 13.34 18.61
C PHE A 169 17.77 13.47 17.86
N ASP A 170 18.05 14.62 17.22
CA ASP A 170 19.28 14.88 16.47
C ASP A 170 19.61 13.84 15.37
N GLY A 171 18.60 13.14 14.85
CA GLY A 171 18.80 12.07 13.87
C GLY A 171 19.14 10.70 14.45
N ASP A 172 19.23 10.56 15.78
CA ASP A 172 19.45 9.28 16.45
C ASP A 172 18.19 8.41 16.37
N VAL A 173 18.22 7.46 15.44
CA VAL A 173 17.12 6.54 15.17
C VAL A 173 16.86 5.59 16.35
N ASN A 174 17.90 5.20 17.10
CA ASN A 174 17.74 4.27 18.21
C ASN A 174 17.07 4.96 19.40
N LEU A 175 17.47 6.20 19.69
CA LEU A 175 16.85 7.01 20.73
C LEU A 175 15.39 7.34 20.35
N TRP A 176 15.18 7.74 19.09
CA TRP A 176 13.85 8.01 18.54
C TRP A 176 12.93 6.78 18.65
N TRP A 177 13.36 5.60 18.17
CA TRP A 177 12.57 4.38 18.26
C TRP A 177 12.32 3.99 19.72
N SER A 178 13.35 4.06 20.59
CA SER A 178 13.22 3.73 22.00
C SER A 178 12.20 4.59 22.74
N HIS A 179 12.07 5.86 22.34
CA HIS A 179 11.08 6.78 22.90
C HIS A 179 9.64 6.36 22.57
N TYR A 180 9.36 5.90 21.35
CA TYR A 180 8.00 5.59 20.91
C TYR A 180 7.62 4.11 20.98
N GLN A 181 8.59 3.19 20.89
CA GLN A 181 8.36 1.76 20.66
C GLN A 181 7.45 1.12 21.70
N ASN A 182 7.61 1.43 23.00
CA ASN A 182 6.87 0.75 24.06
C ASN A 182 5.37 1.00 23.94
N ARG A 183 4.97 2.26 23.77
CA ARG A 183 3.58 2.66 23.54
C ARG A 183 3.06 2.07 22.24
N TYR A 184 3.85 2.19 21.16
CA TYR A 184 3.41 1.79 19.84
C TYR A 184 3.19 0.28 19.72
N LEU A 185 4.14 -0.52 20.19
CA LEU A 185 4.07 -1.98 20.17
C LEU A 185 2.98 -2.52 21.11
N ALA A 186 2.80 -1.93 22.30
CA ALA A 186 1.70 -2.34 23.19
C ALA A 186 0.32 -2.05 22.59
N GLY A 187 0.15 -0.91 21.90
CA GLY A 187 -1.06 -0.61 21.16
C GLY A 187 -1.27 -1.54 19.94
N MET A 188 -0.18 -1.88 19.24
CA MET A 188 -0.18 -2.84 18.13
C MET A 188 -0.63 -4.23 18.58
N GLU A 189 -0.08 -4.74 19.69
CA GLU A 189 -0.44 -6.03 20.29
C GLU A 189 -1.94 -6.06 20.63
N TYR A 190 -2.43 -5.01 21.28
CA TYR A 190 -3.85 -4.87 21.64
C TYR A 190 -4.74 -4.81 20.39
N ALA A 191 -4.40 -3.98 19.41
CA ALA A 191 -5.17 -3.82 18.18
C ALA A 191 -5.23 -5.12 17.38
N PHE A 192 -4.11 -5.83 17.27
CA PHE A 192 -4.03 -7.10 16.56
C PHE A 192 -4.91 -8.15 17.23
N LYS A 193 -4.81 -8.29 18.55
CA LYS A 193 -5.67 -9.21 19.30
C LYS A 193 -7.15 -8.87 19.13
N TYR A 194 -7.52 -7.60 19.30
CA TYR A 194 -8.90 -7.16 19.17
C TYR A 194 -9.47 -7.51 17.80
N ILE A 195 -8.77 -7.12 16.73
CA ILE A 195 -9.22 -7.35 15.35
C ILE A 195 -9.37 -8.85 15.07
N LEU A 196 -8.42 -9.70 15.50
CA LEU A 196 -8.53 -11.14 15.30
C LEU A 196 -9.68 -11.79 16.09
N ASP A 197 -10.03 -11.23 17.25
CA ASP A 197 -11.11 -11.75 18.10
C ASP A 197 -12.50 -11.27 17.62
N THR A 198 -12.60 -10.12 16.95
CA THR A 198 -13.89 -9.48 16.63
C THR A 198 -14.22 -9.36 15.15
N GLU A 199 -13.24 -9.38 14.26
CA GLU A 199 -13.45 -9.13 12.83
C GLU A 199 -13.38 -10.41 12.01
N ASP A 200 -14.31 -10.58 11.08
CA ASP A 200 -14.19 -11.63 10.05
C ASP A 200 -13.18 -11.19 8.98
N LEU A 201 -12.10 -11.95 8.86
CA LEU A 201 -11.01 -11.77 7.89
C LEU A 201 -10.94 -12.95 6.90
N SER A 202 -12.01 -13.73 6.78
CA SER A 202 -12.11 -14.80 5.80
C SER A 202 -12.15 -14.24 4.36
N PRO A 203 -11.75 -15.03 3.35
CA PRO A 203 -11.28 -16.42 3.43
C PRO A 203 -9.75 -16.61 3.54
N HIS A 204 -8.90 -15.64 3.18
CA HIS A 204 -7.46 -15.90 3.00
C HIS A 204 -6.53 -15.34 4.09
N GLN A 205 -6.93 -14.29 4.83
CA GLN A 205 -6.11 -13.64 5.87
C GLN A 205 -4.69 -13.23 5.40
N HIS A 206 -4.55 -12.01 4.88
CA HIS A 206 -3.27 -11.45 4.46
C HIS A 206 -2.69 -10.51 5.52
N LEU A 207 -1.36 -10.45 5.62
CA LEU A 207 -0.63 -9.52 6.49
C LEU A 207 0.48 -8.79 5.72
N LEU A 208 0.28 -7.49 5.51
CA LEU A 208 1.30 -6.59 4.97
C LEU A 208 1.93 -5.80 6.10
N ILE A 209 3.27 -5.83 6.18
CA ILE A 209 4.04 -4.92 7.02
C ILE A 209 4.91 -4.06 6.11
N MET A 210 4.77 -2.73 6.19
CA MET A 210 5.52 -1.80 5.34
C MET A 210 6.16 -0.67 6.14
N SER A 211 7.18 -0.05 5.56
CA SER A 211 7.75 1.19 6.08
C SER A 211 8.39 2.01 4.98
N GLY A 212 8.65 3.29 5.26
CA GLY A 212 9.61 4.06 4.48
C GLY A 212 11.06 3.64 4.79
N ASN A 213 12.01 4.45 4.34
CA ASN A 213 13.42 4.31 4.72
C ASN A 213 13.74 5.10 5.99
N LEU A 214 14.73 4.63 6.73
CA LEU A 214 15.46 5.38 7.76
C LEU A 214 16.90 5.63 7.26
N PRO A 215 17.70 6.48 7.92
CA PRO A 215 19.10 6.72 7.54
C PRO A 215 19.94 5.45 7.37
N ILE A 216 19.61 4.40 8.12
CA ILE A 216 20.31 3.12 8.13
C ILE A 216 19.28 2.00 7.90
N SER A 217 19.52 1.13 6.91
CA SER A 217 18.61 0.00 6.61
C SER A 217 18.45 -0.92 7.81
N LEU A 218 19.51 -1.17 8.60
CA LEU A 218 19.43 -2.00 9.80
C LEU A 218 18.38 -1.51 10.79
N SER A 219 18.21 -0.19 10.97
CA SER A 219 17.17 0.35 11.84
C SER A 219 15.77 0.11 11.28
N VAL A 220 15.58 0.16 9.96
CA VAL A 220 14.29 -0.19 9.32
C VAL A 220 13.93 -1.64 9.66
N TRP A 221 14.90 -2.54 9.52
CA TRP A 221 14.72 -3.95 9.79
C TRP A 221 14.50 -4.25 11.27
N ASN A 222 15.28 -3.68 12.18
CA ASN A 222 15.09 -3.87 13.61
C ASN A 222 13.68 -3.44 14.05
N ASN A 223 13.23 -2.26 13.63
CA ASN A 223 11.89 -1.77 13.97
C ASN A 223 10.79 -2.67 13.38
N ALA A 224 10.97 -3.18 12.16
CA ALA A 224 10.03 -4.13 11.55
C ALA A 224 10.01 -5.48 12.29
N LEU A 225 11.16 -5.97 12.73
CA LEU A 225 11.28 -7.21 13.50
C LEU A 225 10.64 -7.07 14.89
N ASP A 226 10.79 -5.93 15.56
CA ASP A 226 10.10 -5.66 16.84
C ASP A 226 8.57 -5.71 16.67
N VAL A 227 8.07 -5.19 15.55
CA VAL A 227 6.65 -5.31 15.18
C VAL A 227 6.27 -6.77 14.96
N VAL A 228 7.03 -7.53 14.16
CA VAL A 228 6.75 -8.96 13.89
C VAL A 228 6.75 -9.78 15.18
N GLU A 229 7.74 -9.58 16.05
CA GLU A 229 7.83 -10.25 17.36
C GLU A 229 6.64 -9.90 18.24
N THR A 230 6.20 -8.64 18.21
CA THR A 230 5.00 -8.20 18.93
C THR A 230 3.74 -8.87 18.41
N LEU A 231 3.55 -8.95 17.09
CA LEU A 231 2.40 -9.66 16.50
C LEU A 231 2.43 -11.16 16.86
N ASN A 232 3.62 -11.78 16.85
CA ASN A 232 3.81 -13.19 17.20
C ASN A 232 3.43 -13.53 18.65
N LYS A 233 3.37 -12.56 19.57
CA LYS A 233 2.84 -12.76 20.94
C LYS A 233 1.34 -13.09 20.95
N VAL A 234 0.60 -12.62 19.94
CA VAL A 234 -0.84 -12.83 19.80
C VAL A 234 -1.12 -14.03 18.89
N ARG A 235 -0.56 -14.02 17.68
CA ARG A 235 -0.69 -15.10 16.70
C ARG A 235 0.51 -15.10 15.78
N ASN A 236 1.08 -16.29 15.54
CA ASN A 236 2.24 -16.41 14.67
C ASN A 236 1.93 -15.87 13.26
N VAL A 237 2.75 -14.95 12.75
CA VAL A 237 2.54 -14.31 11.44
C VAL A 237 2.61 -15.29 10.27
N GLY A 238 3.25 -16.45 10.45
CA GLY A 238 3.30 -17.55 9.48
C GLY A 238 1.94 -18.18 9.16
N PHE A 239 0.91 -17.94 9.99
CA PHE A 239 -0.47 -18.32 9.67
C PHE A 239 -1.14 -17.44 8.61
N PHE A 240 -0.56 -16.29 8.29
CA PHE A 240 -1.06 -15.35 7.29
C PHE A 240 -0.26 -15.49 6.00
N ASP A 241 -0.88 -15.16 4.87
CA ASP A 241 -0.13 -14.81 3.67
C ASP A 241 0.51 -13.45 3.89
N ASN A 242 1.83 -13.43 4.08
CA ASN A 242 2.52 -12.27 4.61
C ASN A 242 3.77 -11.87 3.83
N TYR A 243 4.11 -10.58 3.94
CA TYR A 243 5.40 -10.08 3.52
C TYR A 243 5.81 -8.77 4.18
N LEU A 244 7.12 -8.54 4.12
CA LEU A 244 7.74 -7.27 4.47
C LEU A 244 8.00 -6.43 3.21
N ASN A 245 7.36 -5.27 3.13
CA ASN A 245 7.59 -4.26 2.08
C ASN A 245 8.46 -3.12 2.63
N ILE A 246 9.77 -3.32 2.62
CA ILE A 246 10.75 -2.43 3.22
C ILE A 246 12.00 -2.31 2.34
N CYS A 247 13.01 -1.55 2.75
CA CYS A 247 14.27 -1.48 2.02
C CYS A 247 15.00 -2.84 1.98
N PRO A 248 15.90 -3.06 1.01
CA PRO A 248 16.75 -4.25 0.98
C PRO A 248 17.47 -4.50 2.32
N HIS A 249 17.64 -5.77 2.67
CA HIS A 249 18.30 -6.17 3.91
C HIS A 249 19.75 -5.66 4.00
N PRO A 250 20.22 -5.30 5.20
CA PRO A 250 21.61 -4.89 5.39
C PRO A 250 22.58 -6.07 5.23
N ASP A 251 22.17 -7.25 5.69
CA ASP A 251 22.92 -8.50 5.71
C ASP A 251 21.97 -9.72 5.71
N VAL A 252 22.52 -10.91 5.50
CA VAL A 252 21.76 -12.15 5.35
C VAL A 252 21.17 -12.63 6.66
N GLU A 253 21.84 -12.36 7.78
CA GLU A 253 21.45 -12.78 9.12
C GLU A 253 20.12 -12.16 9.53
N VAL A 254 19.93 -10.86 9.23
CA VAL A 254 18.69 -10.14 9.51
C VAL A 254 17.52 -10.70 8.67
N LEU A 255 17.76 -11.05 7.41
CA LEU A 255 16.73 -11.67 6.56
C LEU A 255 16.39 -13.09 7.03
N GLN A 256 17.40 -13.88 7.44
CA GLN A 256 17.20 -15.21 8.02
C GLN A 256 16.39 -15.14 9.31
N ARG A 257 16.65 -14.15 10.18
CA ARG A 257 15.84 -13.91 11.38
C ARG A 257 14.38 -13.61 11.02
N ALA A 258 14.12 -12.75 10.04
CA ALA A 258 12.76 -12.48 9.58
C ALA A 258 12.03 -13.74 9.12
N ARG A 259 12.70 -14.57 8.29
CA ARG A 259 12.18 -15.87 7.85
C ARG A 259 11.89 -16.79 9.04
N GLY A 260 12.79 -16.85 10.02
CA GLY A 260 12.63 -17.65 11.24
C GLY A 260 11.45 -17.23 12.12
N LEU A 261 11.04 -15.96 12.05
CA LEU A 261 9.85 -15.43 12.75
C LEU A 261 8.53 -15.71 12.01
N GLY A 262 8.57 -16.35 10.83
CA GLY A 262 7.39 -16.71 10.04
C GLY A 262 7.11 -15.79 8.85
N ILE A 263 8.02 -14.87 8.51
CA ILE A 263 7.89 -14.08 7.29
C ILE A 263 8.04 -14.98 6.07
N LYS A 264 7.05 -14.96 5.17
CA LYS A 264 7.00 -15.83 3.98
C LYS A 264 7.64 -15.20 2.75
N GLN A 265 7.50 -13.89 2.58
CA GLN A 265 8.00 -13.17 1.41
C GLN A 265 8.59 -11.80 1.80
N VAL A 266 9.46 -11.27 0.95
CA VAL A 266 9.95 -9.89 1.06
C VAL A 266 9.72 -9.16 -0.26
N GLN A 267 9.46 -7.87 -0.18
CA GLN A 267 9.27 -7.01 -1.34
C GLN A 267 10.20 -5.80 -1.24
N TYR A 268 11.17 -5.73 -2.17
CA TYR A 268 12.10 -4.60 -2.30
C TYR A 268 11.78 -3.87 -3.59
N ASN A 269 11.18 -2.68 -3.49
CA ASN A 269 10.69 -1.98 -4.68
C ASN A 269 11.81 -1.25 -5.41
N LEU A 270 12.13 -1.74 -6.62
CA LEU A 270 13.11 -1.15 -7.52
C LEU A 270 12.50 0.03 -8.31
N GLU A 271 11.18 0.01 -8.51
CA GLU A 271 10.37 1.07 -9.13
C GLU A 271 10.60 1.25 -10.63
N VAL A 272 11.85 1.17 -11.08
CA VAL A 272 12.33 1.30 -12.47
C VAL A 272 13.47 0.31 -12.75
N ILE A 273 13.70 -0.01 -14.02
CA ILE A 273 14.81 -0.85 -14.50
C ILE A 273 15.86 0.02 -15.17
N GLY A 274 17.12 -0.14 -14.75
CA GLY A 274 18.28 0.53 -15.33
C GLY A 274 18.98 1.45 -14.33
N PRO A 275 20.32 1.44 -14.25
CA PRO A 275 21.07 2.17 -13.22
C PRO A 275 20.89 3.69 -13.30
N GLU A 276 20.88 4.26 -14.51
CA GLU A 276 20.77 5.71 -14.72
C GLU A 276 19.38 6.23 -14.35
N VAL A 277 18.32 5.59 -14.86
CA VAL A 277 16.94 5.97 -14.53
C VAL A 277 16.64 5.75 -13.05
N PHE A 278 17.17 4.69 -12.44
CA PHE A 278 17.03 4.43 -11.01
C PHE A 278 17.70 5.51 -10.16
N ALA A 279 18.94 5.89 -10.47
CA ALA A 279 19.65 6.95 -9.75
C ALA A 279 18.93 8.30 -9.87
N GLY A 280 18.33 8.61 -11.03
CA GLY A 280 17.56 9.83 -11.23
C GLY A 280 16.18 9.81 -10.56
N MET A 281 15.47 8.68 -10.60
CA MET A 281 14.11 8.57 -10.06
C MET A 281 14.06 8.29 -8.56
N CYS A 282 15.06 7.59 -8.01
CA CYS A 282 15.11 7.14 -6.63
C CYS A 282 16.45 7.50 -5.94
N PRO A 283 16.87 8.78 -5.92
CA PRO A 283 18.22 9.19 -5.53
C PRO A 283 18.60 8.89 -4.06
N GLY A 284 17.61 8.67 -3.20
CA GLY A 284 17.83 8.31 -1.79
C GLY A 284 17.82 6.80 -1.51
N LYS A 285 17.58 5.95 -2.52
CA LYS A 285 17.69 4.49 -2.37
C LYS A 285 19.15 4.05 -2.58
N MET A 286 19.47 2.84 -2.11
CA MET A 286 20.75 2.16 -2.37
C MET A 286 21.04 2.08 -3.87
N ASP A 287 22.31 2.08 -4.28
CA ASP A 287 22.67 1.99 -5.70
C ASP A 287 22.07 0.76 -6.39
N TYR A 288 21.81 0.91 -7.69
CA TYR A 288 21.09 -0.09 -8.48
C TYR A 288 21.77 -1.47 -8.44
N SER A 289 23.09 -1.54 -8.57
CA SER A 289 23.82 -2.81 -8.61
C SER A 289 23.74 -3.56 -7.28
N THR A 290 23.92 -2.87 -6.16
CA THR A 290 23.76 -3.48 -4.83
C THR A 290 22.30 -3.86 -4.59
N PHE A 291 21.33 -3.07 -5.06
CA PHE A 291 19.91 -3.41 -4.96
C PHE A 291 19.59 -4.73 -5.68
N ILE A 292 20.06 -4.90 -6.92
CA ILE A 292 19.91 -6.16 -7.67
C ILE A 292 20.58 -7.32 -6.94
N ALA A 293 21.81 -7.13 -6.45
CA ALA A 293 22.51 -8.17 -5.68
C ALA A 293 21.71 -8.59 -4.43
N ARG A 294 21.06 -7.64 -3.74
CA ARG A 294 20.22 -7.93 -2.57
C ARG A 294 18.93 -8.65 -2.90
N LEU A 295 18.36 -8.43 -4.09
CA LEU A 295 17.23 -9.22 -4.57
C LEU A 295 17.65 -10.68 -4.81
N GLU A 296 18.79 -10.91 -5.46
CA GLU A 296 19.33 -12.26 -5.71
C GLU A 296 19.67 -13.00 -4.41
N GLU A 297 20.35 -12.31 -3.48
CA GLU A 297 20.66 -12.83 -2.14
C GLU A 297 19.38 -13.19 -1.35
N ALA A 298 18.35 -12.35 -1.47
CA ALA A 298 17.06 -12.64 -0.85
C ALA A 298 16.41 -13.89 -1.48
N VAL A 299 16.55 -14.14 -2.78
CA VAL A 299 15.98 -15.35 -3.41
C VAL A 299 16.67 -16.60 -2.88
N CYS A 300 17.99 -16.55 -2.67
CA CYS A 300 18.73 -17.67 -2.06
C CYS A 300 18.21 -18.02 -0.66
N ILE A 301 17.67 -17.04 0.09
CA ILE A 301 17.20 -17.22 1.46
C ILE A 301 15.69 -17.50 1.53
N MET A 302 14.87 -16.76 0.79
CA MET A 302 13.40 -16.84 0.83
C MET A 302 12.84 -17.91 -0.12
N GLY A 303 13.60 -18.25 -1.16
CA GLY A 303 13.20 -19.19 -2.21
C GLY A 303 12.66 -18.50 -3.46
N PHE A 304 12.72 -19.24 -4.57
CA PHE A 304 12.23 -18.82 -5.88
C PHE A 304 10.73 -18.45 -5.80
N GLY A 305 10.36 -17.26 -6.28
CA GLY A 305 8.98 -16.77 -6.25
C GLY A 305 8.56 -16.11 -4.92
N ASN A 306 9.42 -16.06 -3.91
CA ASN A 306 9.13 -15.45 -2.59
C ASN A 306 9.80 -14.10 -2.35
N VAL A 307 10.49 -13.56 -3.37
CA VAL A 307 11.07 -12.22 -3.36
C VAL A 307 10.39 -11.41 -4.45
N ARG A 308 9.96 -10.20 -4.11
CA ARG A 308 9.14 -9.36 -5.00
C ARG A 308 9.76 -7.99 -5.20
N SER A 309 9.41 -7.35 -6.30
CA SER A 309 9.73 -5.95 -6.56
C SER A 309 8.57 -5.24 -7.26
N ASN A 310 8.13 -4.09 -6.72
CA ASN A 310 7.17 -3.23 -7.42
C ASN A 310 7.87 -2.38 -8.47
N PHE A 311 7.20 -2.23 -9.61
CA PHE A 311 7.53 -1.29 -10.67
C PHE A 311 6.43 -0.24 -10.84
N VAL A 312 6.82 0.99 -11.16
CA VAL A 312 5.87 2.08 -11.42
C VAL A 312 5.61 2.13 -12.92
N LEU A 313 4.47 1.59 -13.36
CA LEU A 313 4.11 1.59 -14.77
C LEU A 313 3.76 3.01 -15.23
N GLY A 314 4.44 3.48 -16.28
CA GLY A 314 4.21 4.78 -16.91
C GLY A 314 5.35 5.80 -16.73
N ILE A 315 6.37 5.52 -15.91
CA ILE A 315 7.52 6.43 -15.71
C ILE A 315 8.77 6.04 -16.53
N GLN A 316 8.73 4.91 -17.23
CA GLN A 316 9.76 4.47 -18.16
C GLN A 316 9.13 3.74 -19.36
N PRO A 317 9.86 3.54 -20.48
CA PRO A 317 9.38 2.73 -21.59
C PRO A 317 9.01 1.30 -21.17
N VAL A 318 7.87 0.82 -21.67
CA VAL A 318 7.27 -0.46 -21.27
C VAL A 318 8.13 -1.64 -21.69
N GLU A 319 8.72 -1.55 -22.88
CA GLU A 319 9.56 -2.59 -23.47
C GLU A 319 10.80 -2.83 -22.61
N GLN A 320 11.48 -1.75 -22.21
CA GLN A 320 12.65 -1.79 -21.32
C GLN A 320 12.27 -2.31 -19.92
N LEU A 321 11.08 -1.94 -19.43
CA LEU A 321 10.58 -2.44 -18.16
C LEU A 321 10.36 -3.96 -18.21
N LEU A 322 9.68 -4.46 -19.26
CA LEU A 322 9.41 -5.88 -19.44
C LEU A 322 10.68 -6.71 -19.65
N GLU A 323 11.68 -6.17 -20.36
CA GLU A 323 12.99 -6.83 -20.51
C GLU A 323 13.65 -7.07 -19.15
N GLY A 324 13.77 -6.04 -18.33
CA GLY A 324 14.34 -6.18 -16.99
C GLY A 324 13.50 -7.05 -16.06
N ILE A 325 12.16 -6.99 -16.16
CA ILE A 325 11.28 -7.89 -15.41
C ILE A 325 11.53 -9.35 -15.79
N ARG A 326 11.71 -9.67 -17.08
CA ARG A 326 12.04 -11.05 -17.51
C ARG A 326 13.37 -11.51 -16.94
N ASP A 327 14.37 -10.64 -16.90
CA ASP A 327 15.68 -10.98 -16.33
C ASP A 327 15.63 -11.21 -14.82
N LEU A 328 14.81 -10.45 -14.10
CA LEU A 328 14.54 -10.67 -12.68
C LEU A 328 13.71 -11.94 -12.43
N ALA A 329 12.73 -12.24 -13.29
CA ALA A 329 11.91 -13.44 -13.21
C ALA A 329 12.74 -14.72 -13.36
N LYS A 330 13.70 -14.75 -14.29
CA LYS A 330 14.68 -15.85 -14.43
C LYS A 330 15.45 -16.13 -13.14
N LYS A 331 15.68 -15.09 -12.34
CA LYS A 331 16.38 -15.15 -11.05
C LYS A 331 15.45 -15.43 -9.88
N GLY A 332 14.15 -15.65 -10.11
CA GLY A 332 13.17 -15.97 -9.07
C GLY A 332 12.55 -14.76 -8.38
N VAL A 333 12.77 -13.54 -8.89
CA VAL A 333 12.16 -12.32 -8.36
C VAL A 333 10.84 -12.07 -9.09
N VAL A 334 9.76 -11.93 -8.31
CA VAL A 334 8.42 -11.67 -8.82
C VAL A 334 8.22 -10.17 -9.01
N ALA A 335 7.76 -9.77 -10.20
CA ALA A 335 7.41 -8.37 -10.46
C ALA A 335 5.95 -8.09 -10.09
N ASP A 336 5.75 -7.11 -9.22
CA ASP A 336 4.47 -6.44 -9.01
C ASP A 336 4.51 -5.07 -9.70
N TYR A 337 3.36 -4.42 -9.87
CA TYR A 337 3.34 -3.06 -10.36
C TYR A 337 2.25 -2.20 -9.75
N SER A 338 2.54 -0.90 -9.76
CA SER A 338 1.61 0.17 -9.47
C SER A 338 1.46 1.05 -10.70
N ILE A 339 0.25 1.52 -10.97
CA ILE A 339 -0.01 2.47 -12.06
C ILE A 339 0.44 3.84 -11.58
N PHE A 340 1.32 4.49 -12.32
CA PHE A 340 1.73 5.86 -12.03
C PHE A 340 0.51 6.79 -11.95
N GLN A 341 0.42 7.54 -10.86
CA GLN A 341 -0.55 8.62 -10.70
C GLN A 341 0.22 9.89 -10.36
N PRO A 342 0.02 10.99 -11.11
CA PRO A 342 0.75 12.23 -10.86
C PRO A 342 0.42 12.75 -9.47
N LYS A 343 1.45 13.08 -8.70
CA LYS A 343 1.33 13.54 -7.31
C LYS A 343 1.76 14.99 -7.20
N ARG A 344 0.84 15.85 -6.75
CA ARG A 344 1.15 17.25 -6.46
C ARG A 344 2.31 17.34 -5.47
N GLY A 345 3.25 18.24 -5.72
CA GLY A 345 4.43 18.44 -4.87
C GLY A 345 5.55 17.41 -5.07
N THR A 346 5.45 16.55 -6.10
CA THR A 346 6.56 15.68 -6.53
C THR A 346 7.17 16.19 -7.83
N PRO A 347 8.45 15.89 -8.13
CA PRO A 347 9.07 16.24 -9.41
C PRO A 347 8.27 15.76 -10.65
N MET A 348 7.49 14.68 -10.54
CA MET A 348 6.67 14.14 -11.61
C MET A 348 5.20 14.58 -11.57
N ALA A 349 4.87 15.71 -10.92
CA ALA A 349 3.49 16.18 -10.78
C ALA A 349 2.75 16.39 -12.12
N ASP A 350 3.48 16.74 -13.18
CA ASP A 350 2.94 17.04 -14.51
C ASP A 350 3.17 15.91 -15.54
N HIS A 351 3.81 14.81 -15.12
CA HIS A 351 3.98 13.65 -15.99
C HIS A 351 2.62 12.96 -16.20
N PRO A 352 2.26 12.49 -17.40
CA PRO A 352 0.96 11.84 -17.62
C PRO A 352 0.91 10.43 -17.01
N ALA A 353 -0.28 10.01 -16.55
CA ALA A 353 -0.54 8.59 -16.24
C ALA A 353 -0.53 7.75 -17.53
N PRO A 354 -0.16 6.46 -17.47
CA PRO A 354 -0.24 5.58 -18.65
C PRO A 354 -1.70 5.38 -19.08
N THR A 355 -1.90 5.13 -20.38
CA THR A 355 -3.23 4.85 -20.94
C THR A 355 -3.75 3.48 -20.49
N MET A 356 -5.07 3.28 -20.55
CA MET A 356 -5.67 1.97 -20.27
C MET A 356 -5.14 0.86 -21.19
N ASP A 357 -4.92 1.16 -22.48
CA ASP A 357 -4.34 0.21 -23.42
C ASP A 357 -2.92 -0.22 -23.00
N THR A 358 -2.12 0.74 -22.54
CA THR A 358 -0.78 0.46 -22.00
C THR A 358 -0.87 -0.46 -20.78
N ILE A 359 -1.78 -0.16 -19.85
CA ILE A 359 -2.00 -0.96 -18.63
C ILE A 359 -2.42 -2.39 -19.01
N VAL A 360 -3.41 -2.55 -19.88
CA VAL A 360 -3.91 -3.87 -20.32
C VAL A 360 -2.83 -4.66 -21.04
N SER A 361 -2.10 -4.03 -21.96
CA SER A 361 -1.00 -4.67 -22.70
C SER A 361 0.11 -5.16 -21.76
N PHE A 362 0.60 -4.28 -20.88
CA PHE A 362 1.61 -4.62 -19.89
C PHE A 362 1.15 -5.75 -18.95
N THR A 363 -0.09 -5.69 -18.47
CA THR A 363 -0.67 -6.71 -17.59
C THR A 363 -0.67 -8.09 -18.27
N LYS A 364 -1.08 -8.15 -19.53
CA LYS A 364 -1.09 -9.42 -20.30
C LYS A 364 0.29 -10.02 -20.44
N GLU A 365 1.31 -9.20 -20.72
CA GLU A 365 2.70 -9.66 -20.78
C GLU A 365 3.20 -10.12 -19.41
N LEU A 366 2.89 -9.38 -18.34
CA LEU A 366 3.28 -9.76 -16.98
C LEU A 366 2.63 -11.08 -16.54
N VAL A 367 1.35 -11.31 -16.88
CA VAL A 367 0.65 -12.58 -16.65
C VAL A 367 1.32 -13.73 -17.38
N ARG A 368 1.83 -13.53 -18.62
CA ARG A 368 2.60 -14.56 -19.32
C ARG A 368 3.89 -14.90 -18.58
N ILE A 369 4.60 -13.90 -18.07
CA ILE A 369 5.82 -14.11 -17.26
C ILE A 369 5.46 -14.90 -15.99
N TYR A 370 4.38 -14.55 -15.30
CA TYR A 370 3.93 -15.32 -14.12
C TYR A 370 3.67 -16.79 -14.46
N LYS A 371 2.98 -17.06 -15.58
CA LYS A 371 2.69 -18.42 -16.04
C LYS A 371 3.96 -19.19 -16.44
N GLU A 372 4.92 -18.51 -17.09
CA GLU A 372 6.20 -19.09 -17.51
C GLU A 372 7.05 -19.55 -16.31
N TYR A 373 7.11 -18.74 -15.25
CA TYR A 373 7.95 -19.01 -14.07
C TYR A 373 7.18 -19.64 -12.89
N GLY A 374 5.88 -19.91 -13.04
CA GLY A 374 5.05 -20.49 -11.97
C GLY A 374 4.87 -19.55 -10.77
N PHE A 375 4.84 -18.24 -11.00
CA PHE A 375 4.63 -17.25 -9.95
C PHE A 375 3.16 -17.10 -9.58
N HIS A 376 2.93 -16.70 -8.33
CA HIS A 376 1.62 -16.39 -7.79
C HIS A 376 1.59 -14.94 -7.27
N GLY A 377 0.42 -14.31 -7.36
CA GLY A 377 0.20 -13.03 -6.70
C GLY A 377 0.20 -13.21 -5.19
N ILE A 378 0.67 -12.21 -4.47
CA ILE A 378 0.81 -12.27 -3.02
C ILE A 378 -0.52 -12.11 -2.28
N TYR A 379 -1.45 -11.41 -2.88
CA TYR A 379 -2.78 -11.18 -2.34
C TYR A 379 -3.81 -12.01 -3.06
N CYS A 380 -4.98 -12.20 -2.47
CA CYS A 380 -6.15 -12.53 -3.25
C CYS A 380 -6.79 -11.25 -3.85
N ASN A 381 -7.73 -11.46 -4.76
CA ASN A 381 -8.64 -10.46 -5.32
C ASN A 381 -9.49 -9.68 -4.29
N LEU A 382 -9.53 -10.10 -3.02
CA LEU A 382 -10.27 -9.45 -1.93
C LEU A 382 -9.43 -8.50 -1.06
N SER A 383 -8.11 -8.44 -1.29
CA SER A 383 -7.17 -7.68 -0.45
C SER A 383 -7.16 -6.16 -0.68
N SER A 384 -7.87 -5.64 -1.70
CA SER A 384 -7.85 -4.24 -2.17
C SER A 384 -6.45 -3.66 -2.49
N ARG A 385 -6.37 -2.85 -3.55
CA ARG A 385 -5.14 -2.30 -4.18
C ARG A 385 -4.33 -3.33 -5.00
N SER A 386 -4.10 -2.95 -6.26
CA SER A 386 -3.03 -3.45 -7.15
C SER A 386 -2.95 -4.97 -7.29
N SER A 387 -4.10 -5.61 -7.55
CA SER A 387 -4.18 -7.04 -7.79
C SER A 387 -4.70 -7.37 -9.19
N ILE A 388 -4.51 -6.46 -10.15
CA ILE A 388 -4.94 -6.67 -11.55
C ILE A 388 -4.34 -7.98 -12.09
N ILE A 389 -3.11 -8.32 -11.67
CA ILE A 389 -2.49 -9.61 -11.99
C ILE A 389 -3.35 -10.78 -11.54
N ASN A 390 -3.87 -10.79 -10.30
CA ASN A 390 -4.69 -11.88 -9.79
C ASN A 390 -6.08 -11.94 -10.42
N GLU A 391 -6.60 -10.81 -10.88
CA GLU A 391 -7.83 -10.79 -11.67
C GLU A 391 -7.63 -11.43 -13.06
N CYS A 392 -6.40 -11.42 -13.57
CA CYS A 392 -6.04 -11.87 -14.92
C CYS A 392 -5.33 -13.23 -15.00
N LEU A 393 -4.78 -13.75 -13.89
CA LEU A 393 -4.13 -15.06 -13.82
C LEU A 393 -5.16 -16.17 -14.06
#